data_AF-A0A1J5Q913-F1
#
_entry.id   AF-A0A1J5Q913-F1
#
_cell.length_a   1.000
_cell.length_b   1.000
_cell.length_c   1.000
_cell.angle_alpha   90.00
_cell.angle_beta   90.00
_cell.angle_gamma   90.00
#
_symmetry.space_group_name_H-M   'P 1'
#
loop_
_entity.id
_entity.type
_entity.pdbx_description
1 polymer ?
#
loop_
_entity_poly.entity_id
_entity_poly.type
_entity_poly.pdbx_seq_one_letter_code
_entity_poly.pdbx_strand_id
1 'polypeptide(L)' 'MEIHISNVHKREAFRHHSYVSQRAEGVIAGFGTQGYSLALRRAAHLVTNA' A
#
# COMPACT_ATOMS: atom_id res chain seq x y z
N MET A 1 -1.30 6.63 -0.17
CA MET A 1 -1.43 5.18 0.06
C MET A 1 -0.97 4.44 -1.18
N GLU A 2 -0.06 3.49 -1.07
CA GLU A 2 0.34 2.57 -2.14
C GLU A 2 -0.19 1.17 -1.82
N ILE A 3 -0.67 0.45 -2.83
CA ILE A 3 -1.32 -0.86 -2.67
C ILE A 3 -0.73 -1.84 -3.69
N HIS A 4 -0.28 -2.99 -3.20
CA HIS A 4 0.11 -4.14 -4.01
C HIS A 4 -0.80 -5.33 -3.70
N ILE A 5 -1.49 -5.85 -4.73
CA ILE A 5 -2.35 -7.04 -4.61
C ILE A 5 -1.56 -8.25 -4.09
N SER A 6 -0.39 -8.50 -4.65
CA SER A 6 0.51 -9.58 -4.21
C SER A 6 1.47 -9.11 -3.12
N ASN A 7 2.02 -10.05 -2.33
CA ASN A 7 3.11 -9.74 -1.41
C ASN A 7 4.42 -9.58 -2.21
N VAL A 8 4.80 -8.34 -2.52
CA VAL A 8 6.00 -8.01 -3.32
C VAL A 8 7.30 -8.45 -2.64
N HIS A 9 7.33 -8.55 -1.31
CA HIS A 9 8.52 -9.00 -0.56
C HIS A 9 8.76 -10.52 -0.64
N LYS A 10 7.76 -11.30 -1.06
CA LYS A 10 7.90 -12.75 -1.34
C LYS A 10 8.28 -13.06 -2.79
N ARG A 11 8.58 -12.02 -3.57
CA ARG A 11 8.85 -12.09 -5.00
C ARG A 11 10.30 -11.74 -5.31
N GLU A 12 10.63 -11.64 -6.59
CA GLU A 12 11.97 -11.31 -7.09
C GLU A 12 12.50 -10.01 -6.45
N ALA A 13 13.80 -9.97 -6.12
CA ALA A 13 14.41 -8.89 -5.33
C ALA A 13 14.20 -7.49 -5.94
N PHE A 14 14.15 -7.38 -7.27
CA PHE A 14 13.92 -6.09 -7.93
C PHE A 14 12.53 -5.49 -7.66
N ARG A 15 11.57 -6.27 -7.16
CA ARG A 15 10.21 -5.80 -6.80
C ARG A 15 10.11 -5.27 -5.37
N HIS A 16 11.18 -5.40 -4.58
CA HIS A 16 11.17 -4.95 -3.19
C HIS A 16 11.40 -3.44 -3.08
N HIS A 17 11.86 -2.81 -4.17
CA HIS A 17 12.07 -1.38 -4.27
C HIS A 17 10.95 -0.71 -5.06
N SER A 18 10.33 0.32 -4.46
CA SER A 18 9.34 1.18 -5.12
C SER A 18 9.69 2.64 -4.88
N TYR A 19 9.73 3.43 -5.96
CA TYR A 19 9.87 4.87 -5.90
C TYR A 19 8.61 5.56 -5.35
N VAL A 20 7.44 4.93 -5.51
CA VAL A 20 6.17 5.44 -5.00
C VAL A 20 6.13 5.34 -3.48
N SER A 21 6.70 4.27 -2.92
CA SER A 21 6.74 4.04 -1.46
C SER A 21 7.40 5.18 -0.70
N GLN A 22 8.36 5.87 -1.32
CA GLN A 22 9.08 6.99 -0.70
C GLN A 22 8.18 8.19 -0.41
N ARG A 23 7.12 8.39 -1.20
CA ARG A 23 6.20 9.52 -1.05
C ARG A 23 4.86 9.12 -0.43
N ALA A 24 4.53 7.83 -0.42
CA ALA A 24 3.25 7.35 0.06
C ALA A 24 3.13 7.47 1.60
N GLU A 25 1.96 7.91 2.07
CA GLU A 25 1.59 7.94 3.50
C GLU A 25 1.53 6.54 4.17
N GLY A 26 1.59 5.48 3.36
CA GLY A 26 1.57 4.10 3.82
C GLY A 26 1.47 3.13 2.66
N VAL A 27 2.00 1.92 2.86
CA VAL A 27 2.06 0.84 1.85
C VAL A 27 1.34 -0.39 2.38
N ILE A 28 0.47 -0.99 1.56
CA ILE A 28 -0.26 -2.23 1.87
C ILE A 28 0.09 -3.26 0.80
N ALA A 29 0.70 -4.39 1.18
CA ALA A 29 1.12 -5.42 0.25
C ALA A 29 0.65 -6.83 0.67
N GLY A 30 0.13 -7.60 -0.29
CA GLY A 30 -0.21 -9.02 -0.08
C GLY A 30 -1.60 -9.32 0.46
N PHE A 31 -2.51 -8.35 0.44
CA PHE A 31 -3.89 -8.49 0.90
C PHE A 31 -4.89 -8.69 -0.24
N GLY A 32 -4.41 -9.01 -1.45
CA GLY A 32 -5.27 -9.15 -2.62
C GLY A 32 -6.04 -7.86 -2.91
N THR A 33 -7.28 -7.99 -3.38
CA THR A 33 -8.18 -6.85 -3.62
C THR A 33 -8.67 -6.18 -2.33
N GLN A 34 -8.63 -6.88 -1.19
CA GLN A 34 -9.00 -6.31 0.11
C GLN A 34 -8.08 -5.15 0.53
N GLY A 35 -6.85 -5.10 0.02
CA GLY A 35 -5.92 -4.00 0.24
C GLY A 35 -6.49 -2.63 -0.15
N TYR A 36 -7.35 -2.57 -1.16
CA TYR A 36 -8.02 -1.32 -1.57
C TYR A 36 -9.02 -0.82 -0.52
N SER A 37 -9.82 -1.71 0.07
CA SER A 37 -10.76 -1.33 1.13
C SER A 37 -10.02 -0.84 2.38
N LEU A 38 -8.89 -1.46 2.73
CA LEU A 38 -8.02 -1.00 3.82
C LEU A 38 -7.42 0.37 3.54
N ALA A 39 -6.90 0.57 2.33
CA ALA A 39 -6.36 1.86 1.90
C ALA A 39 -7.42 2.98 1.92
N LEU A 40 -8.66 2.67 1.51
CA LEU A 40 -9.76 3.64 1.53
C LEU A 40 -10.09 4.07 2.96
N ARG A 41 -10.17 3.13 3.91
CA ARG A 41 -10.39 3.47 5.33
C ARG A 41 -9.27 4.34 5.88
N ARG A 42 -8.01 4.02 5.57
CA ARG A 42 -6.86 4.86 5.98
C ARG A 42 -6.93 6.25 5.34
N ALA A 43 -7.24 6.34 4.05
CA ALA A 43 -7.41 7.61 3.35
C ALA A 43 -8.53 8.45 3.97
N ALA A 44 -9.67 7.86 4.30
CA ALA A 44 -10.76 8.52 5.00
C ALA A 44 -10.28 9.09 6.34
N HIS A 45 -9.62 8.29 7.17
CA HIS A 45 -9.05 8.77 8.44
C HIS A 45 -8.06 9.91 8.27
N LEU A 46 -7.22 9.89 7.23
CA LEU A 46 -6.25 10.94 6.96
C LEU A 46 -6.91 12.27 6.58
N VAL A 47 -8.04 12.23 5.88
CA VAL A 47 -8.72 13.46 5.44
C VAL A 47 -9.71 14.00 6.48
N THR A 48 -10.20 13.17 7.40
CA THR A 48 -11.14 13.59 8.46
C THR A 48 -10.47 13.98 9.76
N ASN A 49 -9.27 13.46 10.03
CA ASN A 49 -8.54 13.69 11.28
C ASN A 49 -7.30 14.57 11.08
N ALA A 50 -7.21 15.28 9.96
CA ALA A 50 -6.21 16.32 9.70
C ALA A 50 -6.67 17.68 10.20
#